data_AF-A0AAD4D5Q2-F1
#
_entry.id   AF-A0AAD4D5Q2-F1
#
_cell.length_a   1.000
_cell.length_b   1.000
_cell.length_c   1.000
_cell.angle_alpha   90.00
_cell.angle_beta   90.00
_cell.angle_gamma   90.00
#
_symmetry.space_group_name_H-M   'P 1'
#
loop_
_entity.id
_entity.type
_entity.pdbx_description
1 polymer ?
#
loop_
_entity_poly.entity_id
_entity_poly.type
_entity_poly.pdbx_seq_one_letter_code
_entity_poly.pdbx_strand_id
1 'polypeptide(L)'
;MFAATRAQPIANVLSTGVQARNMGTLREIQLRLNAIKNIGKITKSMKMIASTKVSKAQRAMESARVYGASSASIYKNANTAPLENEEKVYIVSSSDRGLCGGIHSSVAKATRRMMAADGGPSPVIVLGDKAKNQMSRTNRG
;
A
#
# COMPACT_ATOMS: atom_id res chain seq x y z
N MET A 1 -39.50 63.30 43.74
CA MET A 1 -40.45 62.17 43.89
C MET A 1 -40.86 61.70 42.50
N PHE A 2 -40.19 60.67 41.95
CA PHE A 2 -40.57 60.01 40.71
C PHE A 2 -40.32 58.49 40.85
N ALA A 3 -41.16 57.73 40.16
CA ALA A 3 -41.62 56.38 40.48
C ALA A 3 -40.57 55.27 40.41
N ALA A 4 -40.72 54.31 41.34
CA ALA A 4 -40.04 53.01 41.32
C ALA A 4 -40.71 52.08 40.30
N THR A 5 -40.00 51.73 39.23
CA THR A 5 -40.35 50.64 38.32
C THR A 5 -39.58 49.39 38.74
N ARG A 6 -40.27 48.47 39.42
CA ARG A 6 -39.76 47.14 39.77
C ARG A 6 -39.79 46.27 38.51
N ALA A 7 -38.65 46.08 37.86
CA ALA A 7 -38.48 45.05 36.83
C ALA A 7 -38.34 43.68 37.52
N GLN A 8 -39.27 42.76 37.27
CA GLN A 8 -39.14 41.37 37.70
C GLN A 8 -38.15 40.64 36.78
N PRO A 9 -37.20 39.84 37.29
CA PRO A 9 -36.39 38.99 36.45
C PRO A 9 -37.25 37.84 35.93
N ILE A 10 -37.35 37.75 34.60
CA ILE A 10 -38.00 36.66 33.89
C ILE A 10 -37.15 35.42 34.14
N ALA A 11 -37.66 34.47 34.93
CA ALA A 11 -36.99 33.21 35.21
C ALA A 11 -36.82 32.45 33.88
N ASN A 12 -35.59 32.34 33.41
CA ASN A 12 -35.24 31.57 32.23
C ASN A 12 -35.41 30.08 32.58
N VAL A 13 -36.54 29.48 32.16
CA VAL A 13 -36.82 28.06 32.33
C VAL A 13 -35.80 27.29 31.49
N LEU A 14 -34.77 26.76 32.16
CA LEU A 14 -33.83 25.82 31.57
C LEU A 14 -34.61 24.58 31.12
N SER A 15 -34.77 24.45 29.80
CA SER A 15 -35.21 23.23 29.12
C SER A 15 -34.21 22.09 29.40
N THR A 16 -34.42 21.34 30.47
CA THR A 16 -33.68 20.11 30.82
C THR A 16 -34.24 18.88 30.09
N GLY A 17 -34.54 19.02 28.79
CA GLY A 17 -35.41 18.08 28.09
C GLY A 17 -34.83 17.35 26.88
N VAL A 18 -33.51 17.30 26.61
CA VAL A 18 -33.01 16.61 25.38
C VAL A 18 -31.59 16.02 25.49
N GLN A 19 -31.18 15.37 26.60
CA GLN A 19 -29.76 14.93 26.71
C GLN A 19 -29.50 13.43 26.96
N ALA A 20 -30.51 12.60 27.24
CA ALA A 20 -30.25 11.19 27.57
C ALA A 20 -30.12 10.25 26.34
N ARG A 21 -30.69 10.59 25.18
CA ARG A 21 -30.75 9.69 24.00
C ARG A 21 -29.51 9.72 23.09
N ASN A 22 -28.60 10.68 23.26
CA ASN A 22 -27.44 10.87 22.38
C ASN A 22 -26.11 10.38 22.97
N MET A 23 -26.09 9.89 24.21
CA MET A 23 -24.85 9.50 24.91
C MET A 23 -24.16 8.27 24.28
N GLY A 24 -24.94 7.29 23.80
CA GLY A 24 -24.42 6.10 23.13
C GLY A 24 -23.80 6.40 21.75
N THR A 25 -24.47 7.23 20.96
CA THR A 25 -24.00 7.67 19.64
C THR A 25 -22.80 8.60 19.74
N LEU A 26 -22.76 9.51 20.72
CA LEU A 26 -21.61 10.40 20.93
C LEU A 26 -20.35 9.62 21.37
N ARG A 27 -20.51 8.62 22.25
CA ARG A 27 -19.40 7.74 22.66
C ARG A 27 -18.84 6.93 21.49
N GLU A 28 -19.70 6.39 20.64
CA GLU A 28 -19.26 5.64 19.46
C GLU A 28 -18.47 6.52 18.46
N ILE A 29 -18.95 7.74 18.21
CA ILE A 29 -18.26 8.71 17.37
C ILE A 29 -16.88 9.06 17.96
N GLN A 30 -16.81 9.28 19.27
CA GLN A 30 -15.55 9.56 19.95
C GLN A 30 -14.55 8.40 19.83
N LEU A 31 -15.02 7.15 19.94
CA LEU A 31 -14.19 5.95 19.75
C LEU A 31 -13.65 5.86 18.32
N ARG A 32 -14.50 6.08 17.31
CA ARG A 32 -14.08 6.10 15.90
C ARG A 32 -13.05 7.20 15.62
N LEU A 33 -13.26 8.40 16.16
CA LEU A 33 -12.31 9.52 16.04
C LEU A 33 -10.93 9.15 16.62
N ASN A 34 -10.90 8.52 17.79
CA ASN A 34 -9.66 8.07 18.41
C ASN A 34 -8.96 7.00 17.56
N ALA A 35 -9.72 6.04 17.01
CA ALA A 35 -9.17 5.01 16.11
C ALA A 35 -8.56 5.61 14.84
N ILE A 36 -9.26 6.53 14.17
CA ILE A 36 -8.77 7.21 12.95
C ILE A 36 -7.51 8.02 13.26
N LYS A 37 -7.47 8.74 14.38
CA LYS A 37 -6.27 9.48 14.82
C LYS A 37 -5.08 8.54 15.02
N ASN A 38 -5.29 7.37 15.61
CA ASN A 38 -4.23 6.38 15.82
C ASN A 38 -3.75 5.76 14.49
N ILE A 39 -4.66 5.37 13.60
CA ILE A 39 -4.32 4.88 12.26
C ILE A 39 -3.54 5.94 11.47
N GLY A 40 -3.93 7.22 11.58
CA GLY A 40 -3.22 8.35 10.97
C GLY A 40 -1.78 8.50 11.47
N LYS A 41 -1.54 8.36 12.78
CA LYS A 41 -0.20 8.37 13.36
C LYS A 41 0.65 7.21 12.83
N ILE A 42 0.13 5.99 12.83
CA ILE A 42 0.82 4.80 12.31
C ILE A 42 1.18 5.00 10.84
N THR A 43 0.21 5.47 10.03
CA THR A 43 0.41 5.71 8.60
C THR A 43 1.47 6.78 8.34
N LYS A 44 1.50 7.85 9.14
CA LYS A 44 2.53 8.90 9.04
C LYS A 44 3.93 8.35 9.32
N SER A 45 4.07 7.53 10.36
CA SER A 45 5.33 6.85 10.68
C SER A 45 5.74 5.88 9.57
N MET A 46 4.80 5.06 9.06
CA MET A 46 5.06 4.13 7.96
C MET A 46 5.48 4.86 6.68
N LYS A 47 4.89 6.01 6.35
CA LYS A 47 5.28 6.85 5.21
C LYS A 47 6.75 7.27 5.32
N MET A 48 7.17 7.73 6.50
CA MET A 48 8.57 8.14 6.72
C MET A 48 9.52 6.94 6.58
N ILE A 49 9.20 5.80 7.20
CA ILE A 49 10.01 4.58 7.12
C ILE A 49 10.12 4.09 5.67
N ALA A 50 9.00 4.07 4.93
CA ALA A 50 8.97 3.67 3.53
C ALA A 50 9.83 4.59 2.67
N SER A 51 9.72 5.91 2.87
CA SER A 51 10.55 6.90 2.16
C SER A 51 12.03 6.67 2.41
N THR A 52 12.45 6.48 3.66
CA THR A 52 13.86 6.21 3.99
C THR A 52 14.36 4.91 3.36
N LYS A 53 13.54 3.84 3.37
CA LYS A 53 13.90 2.57 2.74
C LYS A 53 14.06 2.69 1.22
N VAL A 54 13.15 3.41 0.56
CA VAL A 54 13.24 3.68 -0.88
C VAL A 54 14.50 4.49 -1.19
N SER A 55 14.79 5.54 -0.44
CA SER A 55 16.01 6.32 -0.65
C SER A 55 17.28 5.49 -0.44
N LYS A 56 17.31 4.59 0.56
CA LYS A 56 18.43 3.65 0.75
C LYS A 56 18.56 2.68 -0.44
N ALA A 57 17.45 2.13 -0.92
CA ALA A 57 17.45 1.22 -2.06
C ALA A 57 17.90 1.92 -3.36
N GLN A 58 17.48 3.17 -3.59
CA GLN A 58 17.92 3.96 -4.74
C GLN A 58 19.43 4.20 -4.73
N ARG A 59 20.01 4.52 -3.57
CA ARG A 59 21.48 4.68 -3.45
C ARG A 59 22.24 3.40 -3.75
N ALA A 60 21.74 2.25 -3.26
CA ALA A 60 22.34 0.95 -3.56
C ALA A 60 22.16 0.55 -5.05
N MET A 61 21.06 0.96 -5.67
CA MET A 61 20.81 0.73 -7.09
C MET A 61 21.80 1.51 -7.96
N GLU A 62 22.13 2.75 -7.59
CA GLU A 62 23.06 3.58 -8.35
C GLU A 62 24.47 2.97 -8.39
N SER A 63 24.97 2.47 -7.25
CA SER A 63 26.26 1.78 -7.23
C SER A 63 26.23 0.47 -8.03
N ALA A 64 25.14 -0.31 -7.91
CA ALA A 64 24.97 -1.54 -8.68
C ALA A 64 24.88 -1.30 -10.20
N ARG A 65 24.34 -0.14 -10.62
CA ARG A 65 24.17 0.21 -12.03
C ARG A 65 25.49 0.33 -12.77
N VAL A 66 26.51 0.90 -12.12
CA VAL A 66 27.86 1.02 -12.68
C VAL A 66 28.45 -0.36 -12.97
N TYR A 67 28.37 -1.29 -12.02
CA TYR A 67 28.82 -2.67 -12.20
C TYR A 67 28.04 -3.42 -13.28
N GLY A 68 26.73 -3.21 -13.33
CA GLY A 68 25.87 -3.80 -14.37
C GLY A 68 26.25 -3.35 -15.78
N ALA A 69 26.60 -2.08 -15.96
CA ALA A 69 27.02 -1.55 -17.25
C ALA A 69 28.34 -2.19 -17.75
N SER A 70 29.34 -2.32 -16.87
CA SER A 70 30.59 -3.00 -17.19
C SER A 70 30.41 -4.50 -17.48
N SER A 71 29.53 -5.16 -16.73
CA SER A 71 29.23 -6.58 -16.98
C SER A 71 28.51 -6.79 -18.31
N ALA A 72 27.59 -5.89 -18.66
CA ALA A 72 26.87 -5.94 -19.92
C ALA A 72 27.77 -5.67 -21.13
N SER A 73 28.78 -4.80 -21.02
CA SER A 73 29.75 -4.57 -22.10
C SER A 73 30.64 -5.79 -22.34
N ILE A 74 31.09 -6.46 -21.27
CA ILE A 74 31.84 -7.72 -21.37
C ILE A 74 31.01 -8.80 -22.05
N TYR A 75 29.75 -8.98 -21.64
CA TYR A 75 28.85 -9.97 -22.25
C TYR A 75 28.62 -9.72 -23.74
N LYS A 76 28.47 -8.45 -24.15
CA LYS A 76 28.34 -8.08 -25.57
C LYS A 76 29.58 -8.45 -26.37
N ASN A 77 30.77 -8.24 -25.81
CA ASN A 77 32.04 -8.56 -26.47
C ASN A 77 32.34 -10.07 -26.48
N ALA A 78 31.70 -10.85 -25.62
CA ALA A 78 31.89 -12.29 -25.52
C ALA A 78 31.16 -13.10 -26.62
N ASN A 79 30.35 -12.47 -27.49
CA ASN A 79 29.64 -13.11 -28.60
C ASN A 79 28.88 -14.40 -28.22
N THR A 80 28.35 -14.49 -27.00
CA THR A 80 27.43 -15.57 -26.62
C THR A 80 26.13 -15.41 -27.41
N ALA A 81 25.95 -16.24 -28.45
CA ALA A 81 24.72 -16.29 -29.23
C ALA A 81 23.57 -16.82 -28.35
N PRO A 82 22.37 -16.21 -28.41
CA PRO A 82 21.18 -16.78 -27.75
C PRO A 82 20.89 -18.17 -28.33
N LEU A 83 20.62 -19.14 -27.46
CA LEU A 83 20.22 -20.48 -27.89
C LEU A 83 18.81 -20.41 -28.52
N GLU A 84 18.66 -20.91 -29.75
CA GLU A 84 17.45 -20.72 -30.58
C GLU A 84 16.20 -21.50 -30.11
N ASN A 85 16.32 -22.34 -29.08
CA ASN A 85 15.24 -23.20 -28.59
C ASN A 85 15.17 -23.22 -27.05
N GLU A 86 14.83 -22.09 -26.42
CA GLU A 86 14.65 -22.06 -24.97
C GLU A 86 13.18 -21.99 -24.56
N GLU A 87 12.82 -22.97 -23.73
CA GLU A 87 11.65 -22.94 -22.86
C GLU A 87 11.71 -21.66 -22.00
N LYS A 88 10.77 -20.74 -22.22
CA LYS A 88 10.75 -19.45 -21.54
C LYS A 88 10.44 -19.64 -20.06
N VAL A 89 11.37 -19.27 -19.18
CA VAL A 89 11.13 -19.24 -17.73
C VAL A 89 10.75 -17.84 -17.29
N TYR A 90 9.62 -17.71 -16.60
CA TYR A 90 9.17 -16.44 -16.05
C TYR A 90 9.64 -16.26 -14.61
N ILE A 91 10.49 -15.27 -14.35
CA ILE A 91 10.91 -14.90 -13.00
C ILE A 91 10.08 -13.70 -12.54
N VAL A 92 9.20 -13.91 -11.56
CA VAL A 92 8.34 -12.86 -11.00
C VAL A 92 8.87 -12.43 -9.66
N SER A 93 9.24 -11.16 -9.53
CA SER A 93 9.70 -10.60 -8.25
C SER A 93 8.66 -9.68 -7.61
N SER A 94 8.40 -9.91 -6.33
CA SER A 94 7.47 -9.15 -5.50
C SER A 94 7.96 -9.02 -4.06
N SER A 95 7.20 -8.31 -3.22
CA SER A 95 7.50 -8.15 -1.80
C SER A 95 6.59 -9.01 -0.92
N ASP A 96 7.06 -9.35 0.27
CA ASP A 96 6.27 -10.14 1.24
C ASP A 96 5.31 -9.28 2.07
N ARG A 97 5.62 -7.99 2.21
CA ARG A 97 4.81 -7.03 2.98
C ARG A 97 3.62 -6.53 2.15
N GLY A 98 2.48 -6.37 2.83
CA GLY A 98 1.26 -5.77 2.28
C GLY A 98 1.26 -4.24 2.37
N LEU A 99 0.10 -3.63 2.08
CA LEU A 99 -0.12 -2.16 2.11
C LEU A 99 0.76 -1.37 1.10
N CYS A 100 1.18 -2.01 0.02
CA CYS A 100 1.97 -1.43 -1.06
C CYS A 100 1.12 -0.89 -2.24
N GLY A 101 -0.19 -0.70 -2.04
CA GLY A 101 -1.11 -0.34 -3.10
C GLY A 101 -1.29 -1.44 -4.15
N GLY A 102 -1.32 -1.06 -5.43
CA GLY A 102 -1.62 -1.96 -6.55
C GLY A 102 -0.44 -2.71 -7.18
N ILE A 103 0.79 -2.56 -6.65
CA ILE A 103 2.02 -3.08 -7.28
C ILE A 103 1.98 -4.60 -7.46
N HIS A 104 1.63 -5.36 -6.42
CA HIS A 104 1.61 -6.83 -6.52
C HIS A 104 0.55 -7.31 -7.51
N SER A 105 -0.60 -6.63 -7.57
CA SER A 105 -1.67 -6.95 -8.51
C SER A 105 -1.28 -6.61 -9.94
N SER A 106 -0.60 -5.48 -10.18
CA SER A 106 -0.16 -5.09 -11.52
C SER A 106 0.92 -6.03 -12.05
N VAL A 107 1.90 -6.41 -11.21
CA VAL A 107 2.94 -7.40 -11.57
C VAL A 107 2.29 -8.73 -11.95
N ALA A 108 1.42 -9.29 -11.09
CA ALA A 108 0.76 -10.55 -11.39
C ALA A 108 -0.13 -10.47 -12.65
N LYS A 109 -0.78 -9.34 -12.91
CA LYS A 109 -1.58 -9.14 -14.14
C LYS A 109 -0.69 -9.07 -15.39
N ALA A 110 0.44 -8.36 -15.32
CA ALA A 110 1.39 -8.25 -16.41
C ALA A 110 2.00 -9.61 -16.77
N THR A 111 2.45 -10.38 -15.77
CA THR A 111 2.98 -11.72 -15.98
C THR A 111 1.96 -12.63 -16.69
N ARG A 112 0.71 -12.65 -16.22
CA ARG A 112 -0.36 -13.44 -16.87
C ARG A 112 -0.57 -13.04 -18.32
N ARG A 113 -0.53 -11.74 -18.63
CA ARG A 113 -0.69 -11.25 -20.01
C ARG A 113 0.46 -11.71 -20.90
N MET A 114 1.69 -11.71 -20.38
CA MET A 114 2.86 -12.18 -21.14
C MET A 114 2.79 -13.69 -21.39
N MET A 115 2.47 -14.48 -20.36
CA MET A 115 2.31 -15.94 -20.49
C MET A 115 1.20 -16.31 -21.48
N ALA A 116 0.07 -15.59 -21.45
CA ALA A 116 -1.03 -15.81 -22.39
C ALA A 116 -0.65 -15.46 -23.84
N ALA A 117 0.20 -14.46 -24.05
CA ALA A 117 0.69 -14.09 -25.38
C ALA A 117 1.68 -15.11 -25.95
N ASP A 118 2.44 -15.78 -25.09
CA ASP A 118 3.45 -16.78 -25.44
C ASP A 118 2.90 -18.20 -25.63
N GLY A 119 1.58 -18.38 -25.59
CA GLY A 119 0.93 -19.63 -26.01
C GLY A 119 0.65 -20.65 -24.92
N GLY A 120 0.81 -20.31 -23.62
CA GLY A 120 0.34 -21.19 -22.55
C GLY A 120 1.12 -21.11 -21.23
N PRO A 121 0.87 -22.06 -20.30
CA PRO A 121 1.54 -22.10 -19.01
C PRO A 121 3.00 -22.53 -19.16
N SER A 122 3.91 -21.56 -19.03
CA SER A 122 5.36 -21.78 -18.93
C SER A 122 5.82 -21.91 -17.46
N PRO A 123 6.99 -22.50 -17.17
CA PRO A 123 7.55 -22.53 -15.83
C PRO A 123 7.72 -21.12 -15.22
N VAL A 124 7.17 -20.91 -14.03
CA VAL A 124 7.24 -19.64 -13.30
C VAL A 124 7.99 -19.81 -11.98
N ILE A 125 9.05 -19.03 -11.79
CA ILE A 125 9.74 -18.91 -10.52
C ILE A 125 9.28 -17.61 -9.86
N VAL A 126 8.75 -17.71 -8.65
CA VAL A 126 8.20 -16.55 -7.92
C VAL A 126 9.06 -16.21 -6.72
N LEU A 127 9.55 -14.97 -6.69
CA LEU A 127 10.20 -14.35 -5.55
C LEU A 127 9.17 -13.49 -4.81
N GLY A 128 8.95 -13.83 -3.55
CA GLY A 128 8.07 -13.11 -2.64
C GLY A 128 6.66 -13.69 -2.50
N ASP A 129 6.13 -13.62 -1.29
CA ASP A 129 4.90 -14.32 -0.89
C ASP A 129 3.64 -13.74 -1.53
N LYS A 130 3.63 -12.44 -1.86
CA LYS A 130 2.42 -11.80 -2.41
C LYS A 130 2.17 -12.21 -3.85
N ALA A 131 3.19 -12.24 -4.70
CA ALA A 131 3.05 -12.79 -6.04
C ALA A 131 2.79 -14.30 -5.99
N LYS A 132 3.44 -15.05 -5.10
CA LYS A 132 3.22 -16.50 -4.97
C LYS A 132 1.75 -16.83 -4.67
N ASN A 133 1.14 -16.12 -3.74
CA ASN A 133 -0.27 -16.29 -3.40
C ASN A 133 -1.23 -15.89 -4.53
N GLN A 134 -0.84 -14.92 -5.37
CA GLN A 134 -1.66 -14.49 -6.51
C GLN A 134 -1.53 -15.44 -7.71
N MET A 135 -0.33 -15.95 -7.98
CA MET A 135 -0.02 -16.81 -9.12
C MET A 135 -0.40 -18.28 -8.86
N SER A 136 -0.23 -18.78 -7.63
CA SER A 136 -0.65 -20.16 -7.25
C SER A 136 -2.15 -20.42 -7.39
N ARG A 137 -2.98 -19.38 -7.36
CA ARG A 137 -4.42 -19.49 -7.62
C ARG A 137 -4.74 -19.68 -9.11
N THR A 138 -3.88 -19.18 -9.99
CA THR A 138 -4.11 -19.18 -11.43
C THR A 138 -3.50 -20.41 -12.11
N ASN A 139 -2.33 -20.86 -11.65
CA ASN A 139 -1.56 -21.93 -12.29
C ASN A 139 -1.81 -23.32 -11.66
N ARG A 140 -3.03 -23.56 -11.16
CA ARG A 140 -3.41 -24.79 -10.45
C ARG A 140 -4.11 -25.82 -11.35
N GLY A 141 -3.81 -25.76 -12.65
CA GLY A 141 -4.25 -26.70 -13.68
C GLY A 141 -3.03 -27.31 -14.35
#